data_AF-A0A937B268-F1
#
_entry.id   AF-A0A937B268-F1
#
_cell.length_a   1.000
_cell.length_b   1.000
_cell.length_c   1.000
_cell.angle_alpha   90.00
_cell.angle_beta   90.00
_cell.angle_gamma   90.00
#
_symmetry.space_group_name_H-M   'P 1'
#
loop_
_entity.id
_entity.type
_entity.pdbx_description
1 polymer ?
#
loop_
_entity_poly.entity_id
_entity_poly.type
_entity_poly.pdbx_seq_one_letter_code
_entity_poly.pdbx_strand_id
1 'polypeptide(L)'
;MKNILTAFFALLCFSAAAQIQNVGIGTNTPDSTAVLDLTSSTMGFLPPRLSDTERNGIVNPALGLVIFNTTDSTFQFWNGTCWIRSFMESCNDCLFNMGLSDTVGVIDRTLTDTVGFDVFINQTNGSNSVGIFTLHNLPQGCTVTITNPIIQGSGQAHIQIYSDIFATPGVYPIAVQAVCGNSAKVMLYELTIDPCYYVAVTQNQTNYDLQAVNSLPGVGTPICVVMDVLAGAGIESNNTTVPAYTSGNLDPQSHVGIRNYGSFVARGGNGGAGGNFNNFGMPGQNGGNAINMTCRHTYLNNTNGYVMGGGGGGGSVGISYSVNVPVIGNLGFGIGAGGGGGAALGTGGNPQTPIQYWSAGQNALAGILATGGNGGNLTTPIPFSISVANVTITPNVHGGNGGGFGVNGSSGNLFVNINISVSIPFIGTVNVVNTNVPNPPIANFPAGGTAGYAIKLNGFPLQGIPVGYYQTSYIKGNVNN
;
A
#
# COMPACT_ATOMS: atom_id res chain seq x y z
N MET A 1 8.97 -81.77 -83.98
CA MET A 1 10.02 -80.79 -83.57
C MET A 1 9.58 -79.33 -83.69
N LYS A 2 8.83 -78.91 -84.74
CA LYS A 2 8.34 -77.51 -84.86
C LYS A 2 7.43 -77.03 -83.70
N ASN A 3 6.56 -77.90 -83.18
CA ASN A 3 5.59 -77.50 -82.13
C ASN A 3 6.18 -77.43 -80.71
N ILE A 4 7.36 -78.04 -80.49
CA ILE A 4 8.08 -77.98 -79.21
C ILE A 4 8.87 -76.66 -79.13
N LEU A 5 9.40 -76.17 -80.25
CA LEU A 5 10.14 -74.91 -80.32
C LEU A 5 9.23 -73.69 -80.08
N THR A 6 7.99 -73.70 -80.58
CA THR A 6 7.01 -72.63 -80.35
C THR A 6 6.48 -72.61 -78.92
N ALA A 7 6.31 -73.76 -78.27
CA ALA A 7 5.94 -73.83 -76.84
C ALA A 7 7.07 -73.33 -75.93
N PHE A 8 8.33 -73.65 -76.27
CA PHE A 8 9.49 -73.16 -75.52
C PHE A 8 9.68 -71.65 -75.68
N PHE A 9 9.45 -71.10 -76.88
CA PHE A 9 9.51 -69.66 -77.14
C PHE A 9 8.37 -68.88 -76.47
N ALA A 10 7.15 -69.44 -76.42
CA ALA A 10 6.03 -68.85 -75.68
C ALA A 10 6.23 -68.87 -74.15
N LEU A 11 6.89 -69.92 -73.62
CA LEU A 11 7.23 -70.02 -72.20
C LEU A 11 8.34 -69.03 -71.80
N LEU A 12 9.32 -68.79 -72.68
CA LEU A 12 10.36 -67.77 -72.52
C LEU A 12 9.81 -66.33 -72.58
N CYS A 13 8.75 -66.09 -73.36
CA CYS A 13 8.06 -64.79 -73.40
C CYS A 13 7.19 -64.53 -72.15
N PHE A 14 6.66 -65.56 -71.48
CA PHE A 14 5.84 -65.39 -70.26
C PHE A 14 6.68 -65.06 -69.01
N SER A 15 7.95 -65.49 -68.97
CA SER A 15 8.89 -65.12 -67.90
C SER A 15 9.40 -63.67 -67.98
N ALA A 16 9.19 -62.98 -69.09
CA ALA A 16 9.56 -61.56 -69.24
C ALA A 16 8.48 -60.59 -68.69
N ALA A 17 7.27 -61.08 -68.38
CA ALA A 17 6.15 -60.25 -67.91
C ALA A 17 6.15 -59.97 -66.39
N ALA A 18 7.09 -60.51 -65.63
CA ALA A 18 7.31 -60.16 -64.22
C ALA A 18 8.59 -59.34 -64.04
N GLN A 19 8.74 -58.28 -64.85
CA GLN A 19 9.74 -57.24 -64.56
C GLN A 19 9.21 -56.45 -63.36
N ILE A 20 9.57 -56.90 -62.17
CA ILE A 20 9.47 -56.13 -60.92
C ILE A 20 10.15 -54.79 -61.20
N GLN A 21 9.36 -53.71 -61.35
CA GLN A 21 9.87 -52.38 -61.70
C GLN A 21 10.55 -51.68 -60.52
N ASN A 22 10.53 -52.30 -59.34
CA ASN A 22 11.06 -51.80 -58.09
C ASN A 22 12.20 -52.69 -57.54
N VAL A 23 13.22 -52.06 -56.98
CA VAL A 23 14.38 -52.74 -56.41
C VAL A 23 14.07 -53.08 -54.95
N GLY A 24 14.03 -54.37 -54.62
CA GLY A 24 13.99 -54.86 -53.24
C GLY A 24 15.36 -55.30 -52.76
N ILE A 25 15.80 -54.85 -51.59
CA ILE A 25 16.96 -55.41 -50.89
C ILE A 25 16.48 -55.97 -49.56
N GLY A 26 16.61 -57.29 -49.39
CA GLY A 26 16.12 -58.01 -48.20
C GLY A 26 14.61 -58.32 -48.22
N THR A 27 13.92 -58.04 -49.32
CA THR A 27 12.52 -58.43 -49.58
C THR A 27 12.34 -58.87 -51.04
N ASN A 28 11.45 -59.84 -51.28
CA ASN A 28 11.04 -60.27 -52.63
C ASN A 28 9.71 -59.65 -53.07
N THR A 29 9.06 -58.90 -52.18
CA THR A 29 7.81 -58.19 -52.43
C THR A 29 7.98 -56.74 -52.00
N PRO A 30 8.74 -55.92 -52.76
CA PRO A 30 8.88 -54.50 -52.48
C PRO A 30 7.52 -53.83 -52.42
N ASP A 31 7.37 -52.83 -51.55
CA ASP A 31 6.14 -52.03 -51.51
C ASP A 31 5.83 -51.47 -52.91
N SER A 32 4.57 -51.62 -53.35
CA SER A 32 4.11 -51.20 -54.69
C SER A 32 4.26 -49.70 -54.96
N THR A 33 4.42 -48.90 -53.90
CA THR A 33 4.65 -47.44 -53.97
C THR A 33 6.13 -47.06 -53.96
N ALA A 34 7.04 -48.00 -53.71
CA ALA A 34 8.47 -47.76 -53.61
C ALA A 34 9.23 -48.21 -54.87
N VAL A 35 10.13 -47.36 -55.39
CA VAL A 35 11.10 -47.77 -56.43
C VAL A 35 12.29 -48.51 -55.83
N LEU A 36 12.63 -48.23 -54.57
CA LEU A 36 13.64 -48.95 -53.77
C LEU A 36 13.05 -49.25 -52.39
N ASP A 37 13.01 -50.52 -52.01
CA ASP A 37 12.57 -51.00 -50.70
C ASP A 37 13.70 -51.77 -50.01
N LEU A 38 14.04 -51.37 -48.78
CA LEU A 38 15.11 -51.95 -47.97
C LEU A 38 14.49 -52.58 -46.72
N THR A 39 14.49 -53.91 -46.66
CA THR A 39 13.99 -54.65 -45.49
C THR A 39 15.15 -55.36 -44.79
N SER A 40 15.39 -55.05 -43.51
CA SER A 40 16.35 -55.76 -42.68
C SER A 40 15.96 -55.69 -41.21
N SER A 41 16.26 -56.73 -40.44
CA SER A 41 16.12 -56.73 -38.98
C SER A 41 17.43 -56.41 -38.24
N THR A 42 18.55 -56.32 -38.94
CA THR A 42 19.90 -56.15 -38.35
C THR A 42 20.73 -55.01 -38.97
N MET A 43 20.31 -54.48 -40.12
CA MET A 43 21.02 -53.42 -40.85
C MET A 43 20.08 -52.25 -41.12
N GLY A 44 20.65 -51.06 -41.34
CA GLY A 44 19.90 -49.84 -41.65
C GLY A 44 20.34 -49.19 -42.96
N PHE A 45 19.67 -48.10 -43.33
CA PHE A 45 20.04 -47.27 -44.48
C PHE A 45 21.00 -46.16 -44.06
N LEU A 46 22.15 -46.08 -44.73
CA LEU A 46 23.11 -45.00 -44.57
C LEU A 46 23.10 -44.14 -45.84
N PRO A 47 22.40 -42.99 -45.88
CA PRO A 47 22.46 -42.08 -47.03
C PRO A 47 23.87 -41.47 -47.15
N PRO A 48 24.18 -40.75 -48.24
CA PRO A 48 25.38 -39.92 -48.31
C PRO A 48 25.51 -39.02 -47.07
N ARG A 49 26.67 -39.10 -46.41
CA ARG A 49 27.00 -38.34 -45.20
C ARG A 49 27.91 -37.19 -45.56
N LEU A 50 27.46 -35.97 -45.35
CA LEU A 50 28.19 -34.76 -45.75
C LEU A 50 28.21 -33.77 -44.59
N SER A 51 29.33 -33.10 -44.39
CA SER A 51 29.39 -31.87 -43.60
C SER A 51 28.64 -30.72 -44.30
N ASP A 52 28.38 -29.63 -43.58
CA ASP A 52 27.80 -28.43 -44.19
C ASP A 52 28.58 -27.93 -45.41
N THR A 53 29.91 -27.96 -45.34
CA THR A 53 30.80 -27.52 -46.42
C THR A 53 30.66 -28.42 -47.65
N GLU A 54 30.67 -29.74 -47.47
CA GLU A 54 30.54 -30.69 -48.56
C GLU A 54 29.13 -30.65 -49.19
N ARG A 55 28.09 -30.56 -48.36
CA ARG A 55 26.71 -30.40 -48.80
C ARG A 55 26.52 -29.13 -49.62
N ASN A 56 27.05 -28.00 -49.15
CA ASN A 56 26.98 -26.71 -49.85
C ASN A 56 27.80 -26.69 -51.15
N GLY A 57 28.76 -27.60 -51.30
CA GLY A 57 29.52 -27.80 -52.53
C GLY A 57 28.75 -28.52 -53.65
N ILE A 58 27.55 -29.07 -53.37
CA ILE A 58 26.71 -29.69 -54.40
C ILE A 58 26.12 -28.61 -55.30
N VAL A 59 26.55 -28.57 -56.56
CA VAL A 59 26.04 -27.65 -57.58
C VAL A 59 24.74 -28.21 -58.18
N ASN A 60 23.69 -27.38 -58.26
CA ASN A 60 22.37 -27.75 -58.80
C ASN A 60 21.78 -29.05 -58.21
N PRO A 61 21.62 -29.15 -56.88
CA PRO A 61 21.04 -30.34 -56.26
C PRO A 61 19.62 -30.62 -56.78
N ALA A 62 19.31 -31.90 -57.00
CA ALA A 62 17.98 -32.33 -57.45
C ALA A 62 16.93 -32.09 -56.35
N LEU A 63 15.70 -31.73 -56.76
CA LEU A 63 14.55 -31.62 -55.84
C LEU A 63 14.32 -32.97 -55.15
N GLY A 64 14.22 -32.96 -53.82
CA GLY A 64 14.04 -34.16 -53.01
C GLY A 64 15.32 -34.95 -52.72
N LEU A 65 16.51 -34.46 -53.10
CA LEU A 65 17.79 -35.11 -52.76
C LEU A 65 17.95 -35.19 -51.23
N VAL A 66 18.12 -36.40 -50.69
CA VAL A 66 18.25 -36.65 -49.24
C VAL A 66 19.69 -36.99 -48.87
N ILE A 67 20.19 -36.37 -47.79
CA ILE A 67 21.50 -36.66 -47.19
C ILE A 67 21.38 -36.76 -45.67
N PHE A 68 22.41 -37.31 -45.01
CA PHE A 68 22.62 -37.11 -43.58
C PHE A 68 23.70 -36.05 -43.38
N ASN A 69 23.34 -34.93 -42.75
CA ASN A 69 24.29 -33.86 -42.46
C ASN A 69 25.04 -34.20 -41.16
N THR A 70 26.36 -34.37 -41.24
CA THR A 70 27.18 -34.75 -40.10
C THR A 70 27.49 -33.59 -39.16
N THR A 71 27.36 -32.33 -39.61
CA THR A 71 27.51 -31.15 -38.75
C THR A 71 26.27 -30.98 -37.87
N ASP A 72 25.09 -30.98 -38.48
CA ASP A 72 23.81 -30.80 -37.78
C ASP A 72 23.27 -32.10 -37.14
N SER A 73 23.89 -33.25 -37.46
CA SER A 73 23.47 -34.59 -37.01
C SER A 73 22.00 -34.93 -37.34
N THR A 74 21.52 -34.51 -38.52
CA THR A 74 20.13 -34.75 -38.97
C THR A 74 20.08 -35.10 -40.45
N PHE A 75 19.04 -35.84 -40.84
CA PHE A 75 18.63 -35.91 -42.24
C PHE A 75 18.25 -34.52 -42.76
N GLN A 76 18.66 -34.24 -43.99
CA GLN A 76 18.28 -33.03 -44.72
C GLN A 76 17.88 -33.40 -46.15
N PHE A 77 16.95 -32.64 -46.71
CA PHE A 77 16.59 -32.78 -48.11
C PHE A 77 16.56 -31.43 -48.82
N TRP A 78 16.88 -31.43 -50.12
CA TRP A 78 16.80 -30.21 -50.93
C TRP A 78 15.36 -29.98 -51.39
N ASN A 79 14.77 -28.84 -51.02
CA ASN A 79 13.38 -28.51 -51.39
C ASN A 79 13.28 -27.71 -52.72
N GLY A 80 14.39 -27.52 -53.44
CA GLY A 80 14.46 -26.67 -54.64
C GLY A 80 15.06 -25.29 -54.38
N THR A 81 15.11 -24.83 -53.12
CA THR A 81 15.58 -23.49 -52.74
C THR A 81 16.60 -23.49 -51.61
N CYS A 82 16.46 -24.39 -50.63
CA CYS A 82 17.39 -24.60 -49.54
C CYS A 82 17.39 -26.07 -49.11
N TRP A 83 18.35 -26.39 -48.25
CA TRP A 83 18.37 -27.66 -47.52
C TRP A 83 17.49 -27.56 -46.27
N ILE A 84 16.43 -28.35 -46.24
CA ILE A 84 15.49 -28.44 -45.11
C ILE A 84 15.92 -29.58 -44.19
N ARG A 85 15.95 -29.33 -42.88
CA ARG A 85 16.13 -30.39 -41.87
C ARG A 85 14.86 -31.21 -41.77
N SER A 86 14.97 -32.50 -41.49
CA SER A 86 13.81 -33.42 -41.45
C SER A 86 12.64 -33.01 -40.54
N PHE A 87 12.87 -32.12 -39.56
CA PHE A 87 11.86 -31.59 -38.64
C PHE A 87 11.38 -30.16 -38.96
N MET A 88 11.82 -29.60 -40.09
CA MET A 88 11.41 -28.28 -40.59
C MET A 88 10.48 -28.46 -41.79
N GLU A 89 9.49 -27.58 -41.91
CA GLU A 89 8.59 -27.47 -43.05
C GLU A 89 9.14 -26.49 -44.12
N SER A 90 9.87 -25.46 -43.69
CA SER A 90 10.43 -24.45 -44.59
C SER A 90 11.81 -23.93 -44.16
N CYS A 91 12.52 -23.26 -45.08
CA CYS A 91 13.79 -22.59 -44.81
C CYS A 91 13.69 -21.52 -43.71
N ASN A 92 12.50 -20.96 -43.54
CA ASN A 92 12.25 -19.80 -42.68
C ASN A 92 11.62 -20.19 -41.33
N ASP A 93 11.51 -21.49 -41.04
CA ASP A 93 10.94 -21.95 -39.78
C ASP A 93 11.72 -21.40 -38.61
N CYS A 94 11.00 -20.79 -37.67
CA CYS A 94 11.63 -20.24 -36.50
C CYS A 94 11.98 -21.35 -35.51
N LEU A 95 13.27 -21.55 -35.29
CA LEU A 95 13.78 -22.48 -34.31
C LEU A 95 14.56 -21.71 -33.27
N PHE A 96 14.29 -22.00 -32.00
CA PHE A 96 14.99 -21.35 -30.90
C PHE A 96 15.02 -22.26 -29.67
N ASN A 97 16.03 -22.03 -28.84
CA ASN A 97 16.12 -22.55 -27.49
C ASN A 97 15.75 -21.47 -26.48
N MET A 98 15.17 -21.88 -25.35
CA MET A 98 14.76 -20.99 -24.27
C MET A 98 15.37 -21.48 -22.95
N GLY A 99 15.91 -20.56 -22.16
CA GLY A 99 16.44 -20.82 -20.80
C GLY A 99 15.96 -19.76 -19.81
N LEU A 100 15.82 -20.11 -18.54
CA LEU A 100 15.56 -19.14 -17.45
C LEU A 100 16.82 -18.98 -16.61
N SER A 101 17.12 -17.78 -16.12
CA SER A 101 18.22 -17.57 -15.15
C SER A 101 17.97 -18.35 -13.87
N ASP A 102 16.71 -18.40 -13.46
CA ASP A 102 16.21 -19.06 -12.27
C ASP A 102 14.89 -19.75 -12.57
N THR A 103 14.63 -20.86 -11.90
CA THR A 103 13.38 -21.62 -12.03
C THR A 103 12.49 -21.50 -10.80
N VAL A 104 12.98 -20.87 -9.74
CA VAL A 104 12.29 -20.64 -8.48
C VAL A 104 12.57 -19.22 -7.97
N GLY A 105 11.66 -18.66 -7.20
CA GLY A 105 11.90 -17.42 -6.47
C GLY A 105 11.01 -17.29 -5.25
N VAL A 106 11.46 -16.50 -4.29
CA VAL A 106 10.75 -16.24 -3.03
C VAL A 106 10.57 -14.74 -2.88
N ILE A 107 9.34 -14.32 -2.58
CA ILE A 107 9.04 -12.97 -2.10
C ILE A 107 8.92 -13.03 -0.59
N ASP A 108 10.00 -12.61 0.09
CA ASP A 108 10.04 -12.39 1.53
C ASP A 108 9.55 -10.96 1.82
N ARG A 109 8.32 -10.86 2.32
CA ARG A 109 7.60 -9.61 2.60
C ARG A 109 8.29 -8.69 3.63
N THR A 110 9.35 -9.15 4.29
CA THR A 110 10.21 -8.33 5.16
C THR A 110 11.33 -7.65 4.37
N LEU A 111 11.91 -8.35 3.39
CA LEU A 111 13.07 -7.88 2.62
C LEU A 111 12.66 -7.22 1.31
N THR A 112 11.86 -7.91 0.49
CA THR A 112 11.50 -7.44 -0.85
C THR A 112 10.04 -7.79 -1.19
N ASP A 113 9.37 -6.89 -1.91
CA ASP A 113 8.04 -7.15 -2.47
C ASP A 113 8.13 -7.57 -3.95
N THR A 114 9.34 -7.81 -4.46
CA THR A 114 9.59 -8.18 -5.85
C THR A 114 10.61 -9.31 -5.96
N VAL A 115 10.45 -10.10 -7.03
CA VAL A 115 11.46 -11.04 -7.54
C VAL A 115 11.53 -10.88 -9.06
N GLY A 116 12.71 -11.06 -9.64
CA GLY A 116 12.90 -11.00 -11.09
C GLY A 116 13.86 -12.06 -11.58
N PHE A 117 13.69 -12.48 -12.83
CA PHE A 117 14.53 -13.47 -13.50
C PHE A 117 14.58 -13.18 -15.00
N ASP A 118 15.64 -13.63 -15.65
CA ASP A 118 15.83 -13.42 -17.09
C ASP A 118 15.39 -14.64 -17.89
N VAL A 119 14.83 -14.38 -19.07
CA VAL A 119 14.48 -15.36 -20.11
C VAL A 119 15.47 -15.21 -21.25
N PHE A 120 16.30 -16.23 -21.47
CA PHE A 120 17.26 -16.28 -22.56
C PHE A 120 16.65 -16.96 -23.78
N ILE A 121 16.75 -16.30 -24.94
CA ILE A 121 16.35 -16.84 -26.23
C ILE A 121 17.60 -16.95 -27.10
N ASN A 122 17.83 -18.17 -27.62
CA ASN A 122 18.85 -18.40 -28.64
C ASN A 122 18.17 -18.91 -29.92
N GLN A 123 17.94 -18.01 -30.88
CA GLN A 123 17.34 -18.35 -32.17
C GLN A 123 18.38 -19.01 -33.07
N THR A 124 18.13 -20.26 -33.43
CA THR A 124 19.04 -21.09 -34.23
C THR A 124 18.64 -21.14 -35.70
N ASN A 125 17.41 -20.73 -36.04
CA ASN A 125 16.95 -20.61 -37.43
C ASN A 125 15.81 -19.60 -37.58
N GLY A 126 15.70 -19.01 -38.77
CA GLY A 126 14.70 -18.00 -39.12
C GLY A 126 15.05 -16.59 -38.63
N SER A 127 14.28 -15.61 -39.09
CA SER A 127 14.41 -14.18 -38.73
C SER A 127 13.14 -13.62 -38.07
N ASN A 128 12.18 -14.50 -37.77
CA ASN A 128 10.94 -14.14 -37.10
C ASN A 128 11.22 -13.67 -35.67
N SER A 129 10.44 -12.71 -35.19
CA SER A 129 10.54 -12.26 -33.80
C SER A 129 9.95 -13.31 -32.85
N VAL A 130 10.61 -13.51 -31.71
CA VAL A 130 10.15 -14.37 -30.63
C VAL A 130 9.38 -13.52 -29.62
N GLY A 131 8.08 -13.77 -29.48
CA GLY A 131 7.24 -13.13 -28.48
C GLY A 131 7.22 -13.93 -27.18
N ILE A 132 7.34 -13.26 -26.04
CA ILE A 132 7.38 -13.84 -24.70
C ILE A 132 6.16 -13.37 -23.91
N PHE A 133 5.49 -14.31 -23.24
CA PHE A 133 4.34 -14.06 -22.39
C PHE A 133 4.30 -15.02 -21.21
N THR A 134 3.53 -14.65 -20.20
CA THR A 134 3.33 -15.46 -18.99
C THR A 134 1.89 -15.91 -18.88
N LEU A 135 1.70 -17.16 -18.47
CA LEU A 135 0.41 -17.77 -18.14
C LEU A 135 0.46 -18.18 -16.66
N HIS A 136 -0.46 -17.65 -15.87
CA HIS A 136 -0.44 -17.79 -14.41
C HIS A 136 -1.81 -17.55 -13.78
N ASN A 137 -1.98 -18.02 -12.55
CA ASN A 137 -3.12 -17.79 -11.67
C ASN A 137 -2.72 -17.05 -10.39
N LEU A 138 -1.80 -16.09 -10.49
CA LEU A 138 -1.32 -15.32 -9.35
C LEU A 138 -2.48 -14.64 -8.60
N PRO A 139 -2.38 -14.52 -7.27
CA PRO A 139 -3.45 -13.96 -6.45
C PRO A 139 -3.62 -12.47 -6.72
N GLN A 140 -4.75 -11.92 -6.26
CA GLN A 140 -4.96 -10.46 -6.27
C GLN A 140 -3.84 -9.78 -5.49
N GLY A 141 -3.33 -8.66 -6.01
CA GLY A 141 -2.21 -7.91 -5.43
C GLY A 141 -0.85 -8.24 -6.04
N CYS A 142 -0.80 -9.22 -6.95
CA CYS A 142 0.38 -9.50 -7.74
C CYS A 142 0.33 -8.85 -9.12
N THR A 143 1.50 -8.42 -9.63
CA THR A 143 1.66 -7.94 -11.00
C THR A 143 2.90 -8.56 -11.62
N VAL A 144 2.81 -8.87 -12.93
CA VAL A 144 3.96 -9.38 -13.70
C VAL A 144 4.24 -8.41 -14.83
N THR A 145 5.50 -7.97 -14.91
CA THR A 145 5.98 -7.08 -15.95
C THR A 145 7.07 -7.79 -16.73
N ILE A 146 7.02 -7.68 -18.06
CA ILE A 146 8.04 -8.22 -18.95
C ILE A 146 8.71 -7.05 -19.65
N THR A 147 10.01 -6.88 -19.43
CA THR A 147 10.83 -5.94 -20.19
C THR A 147 11.41 -6.66 -21.40
N ASN A 148 11.32 -6.02 -22.57
CA ASN A 148 11.66 -6.59 -23.87
C ASN A 148 10.88 -7.87 -24.21
N PRO A 149 9.53 -7.83 -24.24
CA PRO A 149 8.70 -9.02 -24.48
C PRO A 149 8.82 -9.58 -25.91
N ILE A 150 9.53 -8.90 -26.81
CA ILE A 150 9.76 -9.32 -28.19
C ILE A 150 11.27 -9.30 -28.45
N ILE A 151 11.82 -10.43 -28.87
CA ILE A 151 13.24 -10.59 -29.19
C ILE A 151 13.38 -10.86 -30.69
N GLN A 152 14.29 -10.15 -31.35
CA GLN A 152 14.69 -10.43 -32.74
C GLN A 152 16.04 -11.14 -32.74
N GLY A 153 16.12 -12.34 -33.30
CA GLY A 153 17.33 -13.15 -33.17
C GLY A 153 17.46 -13.76 -31.78
N SER A 154 18.68 -13.72 -31.25
CA SER A 154 19.00 -14.15 -29.89
C SER A 154 19.10 -12.95 -28.95
N GLY A 155 18.66 -13.11 -27.71
CA GLY A 155 18.65 -12.03 -26.74
C GLY A 155 18.05 -12.47 -25.41
N GLN A 156 17.69 -11.49 -24.58
CA GLN A 156 17.07 -11.73 -23.28
C GLN A 156 15.90 -10.78 -23.01
N ALA A 157 14.92 -11.30 -22.28
CA ALA A 157 13.83 -10.53 -21.67
C ALA A 157 13.92 -10.65 -20.15
N HIS A 158 13.48 -9.63 -19.44
CA HIS A 158 13.45 -9.64 -17.97
C HIS A 158 12.00 -9.74 -17.49
N ILE A 159 11.70 -10.74 -16.67
CA ILE A 159 10.39 -10.87 -16.02
C ILE A 159 10.54 -10.43 -14.57
N GLN A 160 9.75 -9.45 -14.17
CA GLN A 160 9.65 -8.99 -12.79
C GLN A 160 8.24 -9.25 -12.25
N ILE A 161 8.18 -9.87 -11.08
CA ILE A 161 6.95 -10.14 -10.36
C ILE A 161 6.95 -9.29 -9.09
N TYR A 162 5.89 -8.52 -8.89
CA TYR A 162 5.61 -7.80 -7.66
C TYR A 162 4.44 -8.46 -6.94
N SER A 163 4.49 -8.47 -5.60
CA SER A 163 3.37 -8.86 -4.75
C SER A 163 3.22 -7.83 -3.64
N ASP A 164 2.05 -7.22 -3.52
CA ASP A 164 1.72 -6.43 -2.33
C ASP A 164 1.61 -7.32 -1.07
N ILE A 165 1.60 -6.71 0.11
CA ILE A 165 1.56 -7.43 1.40
C ILE A 165 0.23 -8.18 1.65
N PHE A 166 -0.82 -7.92 0.88
CA PHE A 166 -2.15 -8.51 1.06
C PHE A 166 -2.40 -9.69 0.13
N ALA A 167 -1.52 -9.92 -0.85
CA ALA A 167 -1.64 -11.05 -1.75
C ALA A 167 -1.56 -12.37 -0.96
N THR A 168 -2.38 -13.34 -1.35
CA THR A 168 -2.50 -14.62 -0.63
C THR A 168 -1.18 -15.39 -0.68
N PRO A 169 -0.63 -15.85 0.46
CA PRO A 169 0.61 -16.60 0.46
C PRO A 169 0.43 -17.98 -0.16
N GLY A 170 1.52 -18.54 -0.68
CA GLY A 170 1.48 -19.85 -1.34
C GLY A 170 2.54 -19.99 -2.43
N VAL A 171 2.47 -21.12 -3.11
CA VAL A 171 3.36 -21.47 -4.22
C VAL A 171 2.55 -21.42 -5.52
N TYR A 172 3.01 -20.62 -6.48
CA TYR A 172 2.30 -20.35 -7.71
C TYR A 172 3.17 -20.69 -8.92
N PRO A 173 2.75 -21.65 -9.77
CA PRO A 173 3.44 -21.93 -11.01
C PRO A 173 3.14 -20.85 -12.06
N ILE A 174 4.18 -20.36 -12.71
CA ILE A 174 4.10 -19.41 -13.82
C ILE A 174 4.68 -20.12 -15.05
N ALA A 175 3.85 -20.32 -16.06
CA ALA A 175 4.31 -20.81 -17.35
C ALA A 175 4.83 -19.63 -18.18
N VAL A 176 6.13 -19.61 -18.43
CA VAL A 176 6.79 -18.68 -19.34
C VAL A 176 6.77 -19.31 -20.72
N GLN A 177 6.03 -18.69 -21.64
CA GLN A 177 5.87 -19.17 -22.99
C GLN A 177 6.53 -18.21 -23.97
N ALA A 178 7.38 -18.76 -24.84
CA ALA A 178 7.92 -18.06 -25.99
C ALA A 178 7.33 -18.66 -27.27
N VAL A 179 6.91 -17.82 -28.20
CA VAL A 179 6.33 -18.22 -29.49
C VAL A 179 7.04 -17.51 -30.62
N CYS A 180 7.34 -18.25 -31.67
CA CYS A 180 7.93 -17.74 -32.89
C CYS A 180 7.42 -18.52 -34.09
N GLY A 181 6.63 -17.87 -34.95
CA GLY A 181 5.88 -18.57 -36.01
C GLY A 181 5.03 -19.69 -35.40
N ASN A 182 5.26 -20.93 -35.84
CA ASN A 182 4.54 -22.11 -35.36
C ASN A 182 5.26 -22.83 -34.20
N SER A 183 6.45 -22.37 -33.79
CA SER A 183 7.21 -22.94 -32.69
C SER A 183 6.83 -22.29 -31.38
N ALA A 184 6.49 -23.11 -30.38
CA ALA A 184 6.27 -22.67 -29.01
C ALA A 184 7.18 -23.45 -28.05
N LYS A 185 7.77 -22.75 -27.07
CA LYS A 185 8.48 -23.34 -25.93
C LYS A 185 7.85 -22.83 -24.66
N VAL A 186 7.72 -23.71 -23.67
CA VAL A 186 7.20 -23.38 -22.34
C VAL A 186 8.19 -23.86 -21.30
N MET A 187 8.49 -23.01 -20.33
CA MET A 187 9.16 -23.38 -19.09
C MET A 187 8.35 -22.93 -17.89
N LEU A 188 8.56 -23.60 -16.77
CA LEU A 188 7.87 -23.31 -15.52
C LEU A 188 8.81 -22.57 -14.59
N TYR A 189 8.28 -21.51 -13.98
CA TYR A 189 8.89 -20.80 -12.88
C TYR A 189 7.99 -20.94 -11.65
N GLU A 190 8.57 -21.30 -10.51
CA GLU A 190 7.83 -21.46 -9.27
C GLU A 190 8.03 -20.25 -8.35
N LEU A 191 6.97 -19.48 -8.14
CA LEU A 191 6.97 -18.35 -7.21
C LEU A 191 6.44 -18.77 -5.85
N THR A 192 7.24 -18.61 -4.79
CA THR A 192 6.78 -18.71 -3.41
C THR A 192 6.56 -17.32 -2.83
N ILE A 193 5.36 -17.10 -2.28
CA ILE A 193 5.00 -15.89 -1.54
C ILE A 193 4.88 -16.27 -0.07
N ASP A 194 5.75 -15.70 0.77
CA ASP A 194 5.80 -16.06 2.19
C ASP A 194 4.57 -15.56 2.96
N PRO A 195 4.09 -16.34 3.95
CA PRO A 195 2.97 -15.95 4.79
C PRO A 195 3.38 -14.88 5.81
N CYS A 196 2.43 -14.00 6.13
CA CYS A 196 2.54 -13.06 7.23
C CYS A 196 1.76 -13.51 8.44
N TYR A 197 2.16 -13.01 9.62
CA TYR A 197 1.32 -13.10 10.81
C TYR A 197 -0.01 -12.41 10.54
N TYR A 198 -1.11 -13.09 10.86
CA TYR A 198 -2.45 -12.53 10.67
C TYR A 198 -3.04 -12.11 12.01
N VAL A 199 -3.49 -10.86 12.08
CA VAL A 199 -4.12 -10.28 13.28
C VAL A 199 -5.48 -9.70 12.88
N ALA A 200 -6.54 -10.07 13.60
CA ALA A 200 -7.87 -9.53 13.38
C ALA A 200 -8.36 -8.82 14.65
N VAL A 201 -8.69 -7.53 14.52
CA VAL A 201 -9.34 -6.74 15.56
C VAL A 201 -10.84 -6.75 15.30
N THR A 202 -11.55 -7.51 16.14
CA THR A 202 -12.99 -7.79 15.98
C THR A 202 -13.85 -7.06 17.01
N GLN A 203 -13.23 -6.47 18.04
CA GLN A 203 -13.88 -5.73 19.12
C GLN A 203 -13.15 -4.44 19.41
N ASN A 204 -13.80 -3.53 20.13
CA ASN A 204 -13.18 -2.27 20.51
C ASN A 204 -11.93 -2.49 21.38
N GLN A 205 -10.89 -1.73 21.10
CA GLN A 205 -9.62 -1.75 21.80
C GLN A 205 -9.27 -0.35 22.28
N THR A 206 -8.40 -0.25 23.28
CA THR A 206 -7.90 1.02 23.77
C THR A 206 -6.38 0.99 23.81
N ASN A 207 -5.73 1.99 23.22
CA ASN A 207 -4.26 2.11 23.14
C ASN A 207 -3.60 0.82 22.62
N TYR A 208 -4.03 0.33 21.46
CA TYR A 208 -3.65 -0.96 20.92
C TYR A 208 -2.18 -0.97 20.46
N ASP A 209 -1.36 -1.72 21.17
CA ASP A 209 0.00 -2.05 20.76
C ASP A 209 0.00 -3.39 20.00
N LEU A 210 0.23 -3.35 18.69
CA LEU A 210 0.17 -4.52 17.82
C LEU A 210 1.11 -5.63 18.30
N GLN A 211 2.34 -5.29 18.69
CA GLN A 211 3.34 -6.27 19.09
C GLN A 211 2.97 -6.88 20.44
N ALA A 212 2.71 -6.03 21.43
CA ALA A 212 2.48 -6.48 22.79
C ALA A 212 1.18 -7.28 22.93
N VAL A 213 0.08 -6.81 22.32
CA VAL A 213 -1.24 -7.47 22.43
C VAL A 213 -1.24 -8.85 21.75
N ASN A 214 -0.47 -9.02 20.67
CA ASN A 214 -0.47 -10.26 19.89
C ASN A 214 0.75 -11.15 20.16
N SER A 215 1.60 -10.78 21.13
CA SER A 215 2.83 -11.51 21.46
C SER A 215 3.73 -11.76 20.24
N LEU A 216 3.80 -10.79 19.34
CA LEU A 216 4.60 -10.91 18.11
C LEU A 216 6.09 -10.77 18.40
N PRO A 217 6.98 -11.35 17.58
CA PRO A 217 8.42 -11.10 17.67
C PRO A 217 8.75 -9.61 17.70
N GLY A 218 9.66 -9.22 18.59
CA GLY A 218 10.09 -7.84 18.77
C GLY A 218 11.39 -7.50 18.03
N VAL A 219 12.08 -6.47 18.52
CA VAL A 219 13.36 -5.99 17.99
C VAL A 219 14.39 -7.12 17.84
N GLY A 220 15.07 -7.16 16.68
CA GLY A 220 16.03 -8.18 16.28
C GLY A 220 15.44 -9.31 15.46
N THR A 221 14.11 -9.35 15.26
CA THR A 221 13.43 -10.36 14.44
C THR A 221 12.43 -9.69 13.50
N PRO A 222 12.85 -9.28 12.29
CA PRO A 222 11.95 -8.71 11.29
C PRO A 222 10.85 -9.70 10.93
N ILE A 223 9.60 -9.22 10.90
CA ILE A 223 8.43 -10.02 10.52
C ILE A 223 7.52 -9.23 9.59
N CYS A 224 6.63 -9.92 8.88
CA CYS A 224 5.50 -9.29 8.23
C CYS A 224 4.19 -9.60 8.96
N VAL A 225 3.32 -8.60 9.06
CA VAL A 225 2.03 -8.71 9.76
C VAL A 225 0.94 -8.13 8.87
N VAL A 226 -0.15 -8.87 8.66
CA VAL A 226 -1.38 -8.36 8.06
C VAL A 226 -2.42 -8.22 9.15
N MET A 227 -2.85 -6.98 9.37
CA MET A 227 -3.83 -6.61 10.38
C MET A 227 -5.14 -6.19 9.72
N ASP A 228 -6.23 -6.82 10.16
CA ASP A 228 -7.59 -6.44 9.79
C ASP A 228 -8.26 -5.74 10.97
N VAL A 229 -8.70 -4.51 10.76
CA VAL A 229 -9.66 -3.87 11.67
C VAL A 229 -11.04 -4.04 11.07
N LEU A 230 -11.85 -4.92 11.65
CA LEU A 230 -13.15 -5.25 11.07
C LEU A 230 -14.17 -4.13 11.30
N ALA A 231 -15.21 -4.13 10.46
CA ALA A 231 -16.33 -3.19 10.62
C ALA A 231 -16.99 -3.35 12.00
N GLY A 232 -17.20 -2.23 12.68
CA GLY A 232 -17.74 -2.19 14.05
C GLY A 232 -16.68 -2.29 15.16
N ALA A 233 -15.43 -2.59 14.84
CA ALA A 233 -14.33 -2.51 15.79
C ALA A 233 -13.67 -1.11 15.75
N GLY A 234 -13.55 -0.49 16.91
CA GLY A 234 -12.85 0.79 17.10
C GLY A 234 -11.62 0.65 17.97
N ILE A 235 -10.49 1.16 17.50
CA ILE A 235 -9.26 1.30 18.27
C ILE A 235 -9.19 2.75 18.72
N GLU A 236 -9.40 2.98 20.01
CA GLU A 236 -9.48 4.33 20.58
C GLU A 236 -8.31 4.63 21.50
N SER A 237 -8.01 5.91 21.72
CA SER A 237 -7.09 6.32 22.77
C SER A 237 -7.83 6.89 23.97
N ASN A 238 -7.37 6.57 25.18
CA ASN A 238 -7.86 7.20 26.41
C ASN A 238 -6.92 8.29 26.96
N ASN A 239 -5.80 8.56 26.30
CA ASN A 239 -4.78 9.51 26.75
C ASN A 239 -4.13 10.22 25.54
N THR A 240 -4.03 11.54 25.59
CA THR A 240 -3.44 12.32 24.49
C THR A 240 -1.97 12.03 24.23
N THR A 241 -1.24 11.44 25.18
CA THR A 241 0.17 11.05 24.99
C THR A 241 0.35 9.62 24.49
N VAL A 242 -0.71 8.81 24.49
CA VAL A 242 -0.67 7.41 24.03
C VAL A 242 -1.52 7.31 22.76
N PRO A 243 -0.97 6.86 21.64
CA PRO A 243 -1.73 6.78 20.41
C PRO A 243 -2.84 5.73 20.51
N ALA A 244 -3.86 5.84 19.68
CA ALA A 244 -4.91 4.83 19.63
C ALA A 244 -4.32 3.47 19.18
N TYR A 245 -3.43 3.49 18.19
CA TYR A 245 -2.68 2.35 17.70
C TYR A 245 -1.19 2.63 17.60
N THR A 246 -0.37 1.63 17.91
CA THR A 246 1.05 1.61 17.55
C THR A 246 1.48 0.21 17.11
N SER A 247 2.43 0.14 16.19
CA SER A 247 3.15 -1.12 15.90
C SER A 247 4.06 -1.56 17.04
N GLY A 248 4.25 -0.73 18.08
CA GLY A 248 4.94 -1.12 19.30
C GLY A 248 6.43 -1.41 19.07
N ASN A 249 6.94 -2.42 19.75
CA ASN A 249 8.36 -2.83 19.68
C ASN A 249 8.65 -3.87 18.59
N LEU A 250 7.87 -3.91 17.51
CA LEU A 250 8.27 -4.66 16.31
C LEU A 250 9.66 -4.18 15.84
N ASP A 251 10.42 -5.08 15.23
CA ASP A 251 11.68 -4.69 14.62
C ASP A 251 11.44 -3.58 13.56
N PRO A 252 12.26 -2.52 13.50
CA PRO A 252 12.09 -1.43 12.54
C PRO A 252 12.09 -1.87 11.06
N GLN A 253 12.69 -3.02 10.74
CA GLN A 253 12.67 -3.63 9.39
C GLN A 253 11.39 -4.44 9.12
N SER A 254 10.52 -4.61 10.11
CA SER A 254 9.24 -5.30 9.94
C SER A 254 8.31 -4.54 9.01
N HIS A 255 7.35 -5.26 8.43
CA HIS A 255 6.35 -4.72 7.52
C HIS A 255 4.93 -5.00 8.01
N VAL A 256 4.15 -3.95 8.26
CA VAL A 256 2.75 -4.07 8.67
C VAL A 256 1.80 -3.64 7.55
N GLY A 257 0.96 -4.56 7.09
CA GLY A 257 -0.16 -4.30 6.20
C GLY A 257 -1.44 -4.09 6.99
N ILE A 258 -2.11 -2.95 6.84
CA ILE A 258 -3.41 -2.70 7.51
C ILE A 258 -4.53 -2.67 6.47
N ARG A 259 -5.55 -3.53 6.68
CA ARG A 259 -6.86 -3.44 6.02
C ARG A 259 -7.86 -2.88 7.02
N ASN A 260 -8.20 -1.60 6.86
CA ASN A 260 -9.08 -0.91 7.80
C ASN A 260 -10.53 -0.85 7.29
N TYR A 261 -11.43 -1.51 8.00
CA TYR A 261 -12.88 -1.42 7.85
C TYR A 261 -13.56 -0.85 9.11
N GLY A 262 -12.81 -0.57 10.16
CA GLY A 262 -13.27 -0.03 11.43
C GLY A 262 -12.76 1.39 11.66
N SER A 263 -12.33 1.70 12.88
CA SER A 263 -11.84 3.05 13.21
C SER A 263 -10.58 3.06 14.07
N PHE A 264 -9.75 4.07 13.84
CA PHE A 264 -8.67 4.51 14.72
C PHE A 264 -9.00 5.92 15.20
N VAL A 265 -9.29 6.11 16.49
CA VAL A 265 -9.75 7.39 17.02
C VAL A 265 -8.88 7.82 18.19
N ALA A 266 -8.12 8.89 17.99
CA ALA A 266 -7.32 9.44 19.06
C ALA A 266 -8.15 10.25 20.05
N ARG A 267 -7.64 10.39 21.27
CA ARG A 267 -8.22 11.29 22.26
C ARG A 267 -7.91 12.75 21.92
N GLY A 268 -8.91 13.62 22.06
CA GLY A 268 -8.74 15.06 21.97
C GLY A 268 -8.15 15.68 23.23
N GLY A 269 -7.47 16.81 23.05
CA GLY A 269 -6.85 17.58 24.11
C GLY A 269 -7.88 18.08 25.13
N ASN A 270 -7.55 18.01 26.42
CA ASN A 270 -8.37 18.71 27.42
C ASN A 270 -8.20 20.23 27.23
N GLY A 271 -9.30 20.97 27.38
CA GLY A 271 -9.28 22.42 27.38
C GLY A 271 -8.46 22.96 28.56
N GLY A 272 -7.83 24.12 28.38
CA GLY A 272 -7.08 24.76 29.44
C GLY A 272 -7.96 25.00 30.66
N ALA A 273 -7.52 24.54 31.84
CA ALA A 273 -8.14 24.90 33.12
C ALA A 273 -7.49 26.21 33.61
N GLY A 274 -8.28 27.12 34.16
CA GLY A 274 -7.85 28.48 34.51
C GLY A 274 -6.49 28.55 35.23
N GLY A 275 -5.73 29.61 34.96
CA GLY A 275 -4.48 29.87 35.65
C GLY A 275 -4.68 30.54 37.01
N ASN A 276 -3.62 30.59 37.82
CA ASN A 276 -3.59 31.32 39.09
C ASN A 276 -3.83 32.83 38.84
N PHE A 277 -4.19 33.62 39.85
CA PHE A 277 -4.39 35.08 39.75
C PHE A 277 -3.23 35.85 39.08
N ASN A 278 -2.05 35.23 39.00
CA ASN A 278 -0.84 35.76 38.35
C ASN A 278 -0.57 35.20 36.94
N ASN A 279 -1.22 34.10 36.52
CA ASN A 279 -1.06 33.46 35.20
C ASN A 279 -2.42 33.45 34.47
N PHE A 280 -2.52 34.24 33.41
CA PHE A 280 -3.75 34.61 32.69
C PHE A 280 -4.40 33.48 31.84
N GLY A 281 -4.67 32.33 32.46
CA GLY A 281 -5.15 31.11 31.80
C GLY A 281 -4.01 30.14 31.43
N MET A 282 -4.39 28.89 31.17
CA MET A 282 -3.51 27.84 30.65
C MET A 282 -3.82 27.54 29.19
N PRO A 283 -2.80 27.16 28.38
CA PRO A 283 -3.04 26.67 27.02
C PRO A 283 -3.87 25.39 27.05
N GLY A 284 -4.56 25.12 25.94
CA GLY A 284 -5.20 23.84 25.74
C GLY A 284 -4.16 22.73 25.58
N GLN A 285 -4.51 21.51 25.98
CA GLN A 285 -3.65 20.35 25.74
C GLN A 285 -3.72 19.94 24.26
N ASN A 286 -2.63 19.37 23.76
CA ASN A 286 -2.59 18.83 22.40
C ASN A 286 -3.49 17.60 22.29
N GLY A 287 -4.08 17.39 21.11
CA GLY A 287 -4.74 16.15 20.76
C GLY A 287 -3.74 15.00 20.59
N GLY A 288 -4.19 13.77 20.85
CA GLY A 288 -3.39 12.56 20.65
C GLY A 288 -3.37 12.09 19.22
N ASN A 289 -2.46 11.16 18.93
CA ASN A 289 -2.28 10.59 17.60
C ASN A 289 -3.16 9.35 17.41
N ALA A 290 -3.71 9.13 16.22
CA ALA A 290 -4.51 7.93 15.98
C ALA A 290 -3.59 6.72 15.75
N ILE A 291 -2.69 6.83 14.76
CA ILE A 291 -1.71 5.79 14.44
C ILE A 291 -0.30 6.35 14.69
N ASN A 292 0.54 5.56 15.34
CA ASN A 292 1.96 5.86 15.55
C ASN A 292 2.83 4.71 15.06
N MET A 293 3.56 4.92 13.96
CA MET A 293 4.35 3.90 13.29
C MET A 293 5.75 3.76 13.89
N THR A 294 6.23 2.53 14.01
CA THR A 294 7.60 2.17 14.46
C THR A 294 8.35 1.29 13.45
N CYS A 295 7.71 0.97 12.32
CA CYS A 295 8.27 0.21 11.21
C CYS A 295 7.52 0.56 9.90
N ARG A 296 7.91 -0.03 8.77
CA ARG A 296 7.23 0.17 7.47
C ARG A 296 5.77 -0.25 7.55
N HIS A 297 4.87 0.56 6.99
CA HIS A 297 3.45 0.21 6.84
C HIS A 297 2.99 0.30 5.39
N THR A 298 2.09 -0.62 5.01
CA THR A 298 1.28 -0.51 3.80
C THR A 298 -0.18 -0.46 4.20
N TYR A 299 -0.91 0.52 3.70
CA TYR A 299 -2.30 0.74 4.02
C TYR A 299 -3.17 0.44 2.80
N LEU A 300 -4.05 -0.55 2.91
CA LEU A 300 -5.09 -0.76 1.91
C LEU A 300 -6.33 0.00 2.37
N ASN A 301 -6.53 1.16 1.76
CA ASN A 301 -7.71 1.97 2.02
C ASN A 301 -8.94 1.29 1.42
N ASN A 302 -9.71 0.59 2.26
CA ASN A 302 -11.06 0.21 1.89
C ASN A 302 -12.01 1.33 2.34
N THR A 303 -12.93 1.71 1.47
CA THR A 303 -13.68 2.98 1.45
C THR A 303 -14.56 3.30 2.68
N ASN A 304 -14.40 2.57 3.79
CA ASN A 304 -15.24 2.62 4.98
C ASN A 304 -14.44 2.69 6.31
N GLY A 305 -13.11 2.63 6.28
CA GLY A 305 -12.27 2.73 7.48
C GLY A 305 -11.97 4.17 7.89
N TYR A 306 -11.89 4.46 9.19
CA TYR A 306 -11.65 5.81 9.70
C TYR A 306 -10.32 5.94 10.45
N VAL A 307 -9.64 7.07 10.29
CA VAL A 307 -8.41 7.44 11.01
C VAL A 307 -8.51 8.90 11.44
N MET A 308 -8.69 9.12 12.75
CA MET A 308 -9.06 10.41 13.33
C MET A 308 -8.03 10.85 14.36
N GLY A 309 -7.17 11.80 13.99
CA GLY A 309 -6.25 12.48 14.93
C GLY A 309 -7.03 13.37 15.89
N GLY A 310 -6.59 13.46 17.14
CA GLY A 310 -7.31 14.20 18.18
C GLY A 310 -7.30 15.70 17.91
N GLY A 311 -8.42 16.38 18.13
CA GLY A 311 -8.49 17.84 18.14
C GLY A 311 -7.75 18.42 19.34
N GLY A 312 -7.17 19.60 19.17
CA GLY A 312 -6.54 20.32 20.27
C GLY A 312 -7.58 20.89 21.25
N GLY A 313 -7.26 20.91 22.54
CA GLY A 313 -8.09 21.60 23.53
C GLY A 313 -8.07 23.11 23.33
N GLY A 314 -9.15 23.81 23.65
CA GLY A 314 -9.18 25.27 23.63
C GLY A 314 -8.33 25.89 24.74
N GLY A 315 -7.79 27.08 24.52
CA GLY A 315 -7.10 27.85 25.56
C GLY A 315 -8.09 28.43 26.58
N SER A 316 -7.69 28.52 27.85
CA SER A 316 -8.48 29.28 28.85
C SER A 316 -8.05 30.73 28.92
N VAL A 317 -8.95 31.55 29.45
CA VAL A 317 -8.69 32.96 29.74
C VAL A 317 -9.05 33.26 31.19
N GLY A 318 -8.33 34.18 31.81
CA GLY A 318 -8.66 34.67 33.14
C GLY A 318 -7.86 35.90 33.49
N ILE A 319 -8.40 36.75 34.36
CA ILE A 319 -7.69 37.88 34.95
C ILE A 319 -7.96 37.97 36.45
N SER A 320 -6.97 38.51 37.17
CA SER A 320 -7.16 39.13 38.47
C SER A 320 -7.15 40.64 38.28
N TYR A 321 -8.12 41.35 38.85
CA TYR A 321 -8.13 42.79 38.80
C TYR A 321 -8.50 43.39 40.15
N SER A 322 -7.80 44.47 40.51
CA SER A 322 -8.09 45.27 41.69
C SER A 322 -8.35 46.70 41.26
N VAL A 323 -9.51 47.24 41.62
CA VAL A 323 -9.86 48.65 41.40
C VAL A 323 -9.93 49.38 42.72
N ASN A 324 -9.31 50.55 42.78
CA ASN A 324 -9.46 51.44 43.94
C ASN A 324 -10.78 52.19 43.83
N VAL A 325 -11.66 52.01 44.81
CA VAL A 325 -12.93 52.71 44.91
C VAL A 325 -12.81 53.78 45.98
N PRO A 326 -13.04 55.08 45.65
CA PRO A 326 -13.05 56.14 46.64
C PRO A 326 -13.97 55.80 47.82
N VAL A 327 -13.51 56.04 49.05
CA VAL A 327 -14.23 55.78 50.31
C VAL A 327 -14.37 54.30 50.72
N ILE A 328 -14.20 53.33 49.82
CA ILE A 328 -14.37 51.89 50.09
C ILE A 328 -13.04 51.11 50.10
N GLY A 329 -12.02 51.60 49.38
CA GLY A 329 -10.71 50.95 49.26
C GLY A 329 -10.61 50.05 48.03
N ASN A 330 -9.67 49.10 48.04
CA ASN A 330 -9.42 48.21 46.90
C ASN A 330 -10.44 47.07 46.83
N LEU A 331 -11.13 46.97 45.70
CA LEU A 331 -12.00 45.85 45.35
C LEU A 331 -11.27 44.93 44.38
N GLY A 332 -10.90 43.74 44.85
CA GLY A 332 -10.29 42.68 44.05
C GLY A 332 -11.32 41.65 43.59
N PHE A 333 -11.22 41.18 42.35
CA PHE A 333 -11.99 40.05 41.86
C PHE A 333 -11.21 39.25 40.82
N GLY A 334 -11.56 37.97 40.70
CA GLY A 334 -11.07 37.08 39.65
C GLY A 334 -12.20 36.69 38.70
N ILE A 335 -11.93 36.74 37.40
CA ILE A 335 -12.90 36.34 36.38
C ILE A 335 -12.22 35.59 35.24
N GLY A 336 -12.87 34.54 34.73
CA GLY A 336 -12.33 33.78 33.61
C GLY A 336 -13.29 32.76 33.01
N ALA A 337 -12.80 32.09 31.97
CA ALA A 337 -13.49 31.02 31.29
C ALA A 337 -12.53 29.90 30.84
N GLY A 338 -12.98 28.67 30.96
CA GLY A 338 -12.21 27.48 30.61
C GLY A 338 -12.24 27.18 29.12
N GLY A 339 -11.18 26.57 28.60
CA GLY A 339 -11.17 26.12 27.21
C GLY A 339 -12.09 24.92 26.99
N GLY A 340 -12.66 24.78 25.80
CA GLY A 340 -13.43 23.59 25.43
C GLY A 340 -12.52 22.37 25.17
N GLY A 341 -13.01 21.16 25.39
CA GLY A 341 -12.26 19.94 25.08
C GLY A 341 -12.17 19.67 23.57
N GLY A 342 -11.06 19.15 23.08
CA GLY A 342 -10.90 18.73 21.68
C GLY A 342 -11.58 17.39 21.37
N ALA A 343 -11.96 17.16 20.11
CA ALA A 343 -12.58 15.90 19.69
C ALA A 343 -11.57 14.73 19.60
N ALA A 344 -11.83 13.53 20.11
CA ALA A 344 -12.96 13.08 20.91
C ALA A 344 -12.60 13.01 22.40
N LEU A 345 -13.59 13.13 23.29
CA LEU A 345 -13.42 12.92 24.73
C LEU A 345 -12.43 13.87 25.45
N GLY A 346 -12.03 14.97 24.81
CA GLY A 346 -11.34 16.05 25.51
C GLY A 346 -12.27 16.65 26.57
N THR A 347 -11.79 16.79 27.80
CA THR A 347 -12.58 17.41 28.86
C THR A 347 -12.50 18.93 28.74
N GLY A 348 -13.60 19.62 29.03
CA GLY A 348 -13.61 21.07 29.16
C GLY A 348 -12.78 21.51 30.36
N GLY A 349 -12.13 22.64 30.22
CA GLY A 349 -11.29 23.23 31.26
C GLY A 349 -12.13 23.73 32.42
N ASN A 350 -11.83 23.23 33.62
CA ASN A 350 -12.41 23.70 34.87
C ASN A 350 -11.31 23.77 35.94
N PRO A 351 -11.05 24.93 36.55
CA PRO A 351 -10.01 25.09 37.56
C PRO A 351 -10.35 24.28 38.81
N GLN A 352 -9.33 23.68 39.42
CA GLN A 352 -9.48 22.92 40.66
C GLN A 352 -9.63 23.83 41.89
N THR A 353 -9.16 25.08 41.80
CA THR A 353 -9.32 26.12 42.83
C THR A 353 -10.41 27.11 42.41
N PRO A 354 -11.38 27.46 43.28
CA PRO A 354 -12.47 28.35 42.92
C PRO A 354 -11.98 29.75 42.51
N ILE A 355 -12.21 30.12 41.25
CA ILE A 355 -12.20 31.52 40.80
C ILE A 355 -13.61 32.06 41.01
N GLN A 356 -13.74 33.25 41.59
CA GLN A 356 -15.03 33.80 42.03
C GLN A 356 -16.07 33.86 40.90
N TYR A 357 -15.66 34.27 39.70
CA TYR A 357 -16.53 34.32 38.52
C TYR A 357 -15.94 33.47 37.39
N TRP A 358 -16.42 32.25 37.24
CA TRP A 358 -15.86 31.30 36.27
C TRP A 358 -16.94 30.57 35.47
N SER A 359 -16.72 30.45 34.17
CA SER A 359 -17.51 29.58 33.28
C SER A 359 -16.65 28.43 32.77
N ALA A 360 -17.00 27.19 33.10
CA ALA A 360 -16.27 26.01 32.67
C ALA A 360 -16.43 25.78 31.16
N GLY A 361 -15.38 25.29 30.52
CA GLY A 361 -15.48 24.80 29.15
C GLY A 361 -16.34 23.54 29.05
N GLN A 362 -16.93 23.31 27.88
CA GLN A 362 -17.70 22.10 27.62
C GLN A 362 -16.77 20.95 27.22
N ASN A 363 -17.15 19.73 27.59
CA ASN A 363 -16.50 18.52 27.11
C ASN A 363 -16.77 18.33 25.62
N ALA A 364 -15.83 17.73 24.91
CA ALA A 364 -16.07 17.26 23.55
C ALA A 364 -17.04 16.07 23.55
N LEU A 365 -17.67 15.85 22.39
CA LEU A 365 -18.46 14.65 22.17
C LEU A 365 -17.55 13.39 22.08
N ALA A 366 -18.19 12.23 22.19
CA ALA A 366 -17.55 10.92 22.03
C ALA A 366 -17.77 10.35 20.61
N GLY A 367 -16.95 9.36 20.25
CA GLY A 367 -17.11 8.60 19.02
C GLY A 367 -16.66 9.32 17.74
N ILE A 368 -16.96 8.71 16.60
CA ILE A 368 -16.36 9.03 15.30
C ILE A 368 -16.87 10.31 14.64
N LEU A 369 -17.99 10.83 15.13
CA LEU A 369 -18.59 12.10 14.72
C LEU A 369 -18.37 13.19 15.77
N ALA A 370 -17.43 12.98 16.71
CA ALA A 370 -17.18 13.93 17.77
C ALA A 370 -16.81 15.32 17.24
N THR A 371 -17.39 16.33 17.88
CA THR A 371 -17.05 17.73 17.71
C THR A 371 -16.33 18.23 18.97
N GLY A 372 -15.48 19.24 18.80
CA GLY A 372 -14.88 19.94 19.93
C GLY A 372 -15.95 20.57 20.82
N GLY A 373 -15.68 20.62 22.12
CA GLY A 373 -16.49 21.34 23.09
C GLY A 373 -16.31 22.84 22.93
N ASN A 374 -17.37 23.59 23.22
CA ASN A 374 -17.29 25.04 23.27
C ASN A 374 -16.50 25.50 24.49
N GLY A 375 -15.79 26.61 24.37
CA GLY A 375 -15.21 27.31 25.51
C GLY A 375 -16.27 27.79 26.49
N GLY A 376 -15.87 28.02 27.73
CA GLY A 376 -16.72 28.62 28.75
C GLY A 376 -17.19 29.99 28.26
N ASN A 377 -18.45 30.31 28.53
CA ASN A 377 -19.08 31.55 28.10
C ASN A 377 -19.60 32.28 29.34
N LEU A 378 -19.08 33.49 29.60
CA LEU A 378 -19.51 34.34 30.70
C LEU A 378 -19.77 35.75 30.16
N THR A 379 -21.04 36.02 29.89
CA THR A 379 -21.53 37.29 29.30
C THR A 379 -22.64 37.96 30.11
N THR A 380 -23.17 37.28 31.12
CA THR A 380 -24.25 37.80 31.96
C THR A 380 -23.71 38.84 32.95
N PRO A 381 -24.29 40.05 33.01
CA PRO A 381 -23.91 41.05 34.01
C PRO A 381 -24.07 40.53 35.44
N ILE A 382 -23.12 40.87 36.30
CA ILE A 382 -23.01 40.41 37.69
C ILE A 382 -23.14 41.63 38.62
N PRO A 383 -24.36 41.95 39.09
CA PRO A 383 -24.58 43.04 40.03
C PRO A 383 -24.33 42.58 41.48
N PHE A 384 -23.67 43.41 42.28
CA PHE A 384 -23.58 43.24 43.72
C PHE A 384 -23.36 44.59 44.42
N SER A 385 -23.69 44.69 45.70
CA SER A 385 -23.54 45.93 46.48
C SER A 385 -22.50 45.75 47.58
N ILE A 386 -21.68 46.78 47.81
CA ILE A 386 -20.72 46.86 48.90
C ILE A 386 -20.87 48.21 49.61
N SER A 387 -21.29 48.20 50.88
CA SER A 387 -21.53 49.42 51.65
C SER A 387 -22.46 50.40 50.91
N VAL A 388 -21.98 51.59 50.54
CA VAL A 388 -22.70 52.65 49.81
C VAL A 388 -22.59 52.55 48.28
N ALA A 389 -21.89 51.52 47.74
CA ALA A 389 -21.68 51.35 46.31
C ALA A 389 -22.46 50.16 45.71
N ASN A 390 -23.00 50.37 44.51
CA ASN A 390 -23.49 49.34 43.62
C ASN A 390 -22.46 49.08 42.52
N VAL A 391 -22.00 47.84 42.41
CA VAL A 391 -21.03 47.37 41.43
C VAL A 391 -21.75 46.50 40.41
N THR A 392 -21.51 46.74 39.13
CA THR A 392 -21.93 45.85 38.05
C THR A 392 -20.71 45.48 37.22
N ILE A 393 -20.39 44.19 37.19
CA ILE A 393 -19.39 43.62 36.29
C ILE A 393 -20.14 43.14 35.05
N THR A 394 -19.81 43.68 33.88
CA THR A 394 -20.37 43.22 32.59
C THR A 394 -19.28 42.44 31.85
N PRO A 395 -19.28 41.10 31.95
CA PRO A 395 -18.26 40.29 31.33
C PRO A 395 -18.53 40.06 29.84
N ASN A 396 -17.46 39.89 29.08
CA ASN A 396 -17.40 39.35 27.73
C ASN A 396 -16.20 38.40 27.72
N VAL A 397 -16.39 37.25 28.37
CA VAL A 397 -15.32 36.31 28.66
C VAL A 397 -15.64 34.96 28.03
N HIS A 398 -14.81 34.58 27.07
CA HIS A 398 -14.94 33.38 26.27
C HIS A 398 -13.66 32.56 26.34
N GLY A 399 -13.77 31.32 26.80
CA GLY A 399 -12.71 30.34 26.57
C GLY A 399 -12.58 30.01 25.09
N GLY A 400 -11.42 29.53 24.67
CA GLY A 400 -11.24 29.00 23.33
C GLY A 400 -12.05 27.72 23.13
N ASN A 401 -12.52 27.48 21.91
CA ASN A 401 -13.20 26.24 21.57
C ASN A 401 -12.17 25.12 21.33
N GLY A 402 -12.55 23.90 21.69
CA GLY A 402 -11.79 22.73 21.28
C GLY A 402 -11.88 22.51 19.77
N GLY A 403 -10.80 22.03 19.17
CA GLY A 403 -10.77 21.67 17.76
C GLY A 403 -11.57 20.40 17.48
N GLY A 404 -12.08 20.29 16.25
CA GLY A 404 -12.52 19.00 15.70
C GLY A 404 -11.33 18.07 15.44
N PHE A 405 -11.59 16.84 14.97
CA PHE A 405 -10.53 15.89 14.63
C PHE A 405 -9.51 16.49 13.66
N GLY A 406 -8.22 16.38 14.00
CA GLY A 406 -7.14 16.93 13.20
C GLY A 406 -7.08 18.47 13.16
N VAL A 407 -7.84 19.18 14.00
CA VAL A 407 -7.89 20.65 14.03
C VAL A 407 -7.37 21.17 15.37
N ASN A 408 -6.57 22.24 15.34
CA ASN A 408 -6.07 22.91 16.54
C ASN A 408 -7.23 23.50 17.35
N GLY A 409 -7.06 23.59 18.67
CA GLY A 409 -7.98 24.39 19.50
C GLY A 409 -7.80 25.89 19.23
N SER A 410 -8.80 26.69 19.55
CA SER A 410 -8.72 28.14 19.45
C SER A 410 -8.22 28.78 20.76
N SER A 411 -7.71 30.00 20.67
CA SER A 411 -7.56 30.87 21.85
C SER A 411 -8.93 31.43 22.26
N GLY A 412 -9.04 31.85 23.52
CA GLY A 412 -10.20 32.59 24.02
C GLY A 412 -10.06 34.11 23.88
N ASN A 413 -11.03 34.83 24.42
CA ASN A 413 -11.05 36.28 24.54
C ASN A 413 -11.57 36.67 25.92
N LEU A 414 -11.00 37.71 26.52
CA LEU A 414 -11.49 38.27 27.76
C LEU A 414 -11.52 39.79 27.68
N PHE A 415 -12.73 40.33 27.85
CA PHE A 415 -12.99 41.74 28.06
C PHE A 415 -14.06 41.90 29.14
N VAL A 416 -13.87 42.83 30.06
CA VAL A 416 -14.79 43.05 31.17
C VAL A 416 -14.98 44.54 31.37
N ASN A 417 -16.21 45.01 31.35
CA ASN A 417 -16.54 46.36 31.79
C ASN A 417 -16.90 46.35 33.27
N ILE A 418 -16.31 47.25 34.06
CA ILE A 418 -16.60 47.43 35.47
C ILE A 418 -17.26 48.79 35.64
N ASN A 419 -18.50 48.78 36.11
CA ASN A 419 -19.23 49.99 36.47
C ASN A 419 -19.48 50.01 37.98
N ILE A 420 -19.06 51.08 38.66
CA ILE A 420 -19.28 51.29 40.10
C ILE A 420 -19.96 52.63 40.29
N SER A 421 -21.10 52.59 40.95
CA SER A 421 -21.89 53.76 41.32
C SER A 421 -22.04 53.85 42.83
N VAL A 422 -21.89 55.03 43.41
CA VAL A 422 -22.03 55.29 44.85
C VAL A 422 -23.24 56.17 45.08
N SER A 423 -24.12 55.79 46.01
CA SER A 423 -25.18 56.68 46.47
C SER A 423 -24.66 57.58 47.58
N ILE A 424 -24.57 58.87 47.29
CA ILE A 424 -24.12 59.88 48.25
C ILE A 424 -25.35 60.62 48.78
N PRO A 425 -25.55 60.73 50.11
CA PRO A 425 -26.61 61.56 50.67
C PRO A 425 -26.54 62.98 50.09
N PHE A 426 -27.69 63.52 49.67
CA PHE A 426 -27.86 64.86 49.08
C PHE A 426 -27.34 65.08 47.64
N ILE A 427 -26.49 64.20 47.07
CA ILE A 427 -25.94 64.33 45.69
C ILE A 427 -26.57 63.31 44.72
N GLY A 428 -27.18 62.24 45.23
CA GLY A 428 -27.74 61.16 44.41
C GLY A 428 -26.68 60.11 44.03
N THR A 429 -26.95 59.32 42.99
CA THR A 429 -26.06 58.24 42.54
C THR A 429 -25.01 58.77 41.56
N VAL A 430 -23.72 58.57 41.89
CA VAL A 430 -22.58 59.03 41.08
C VAL A 430 -21.78 57.83 40.59
N ASN A 431 -21.48 57.75 39.29
CA ASN A 431 -20.57 56.75 38.73
C ASN A 431 -19.12 57.15 39.03
N VAL A 432 -18.44 56.37 39.86
CA VAL A 432 -17.06 56.62 40.30
C VAL A 432 -16.05 55.81 39.51
N VAL A 433 -16.46 54.69 38.92
CA VAL A 433 -15.63 53.87 38.02
C VAL A 433 -16.47 53.41 36.84
N ASN A 434 -15.97 53.62 35.62
CA ASN A 434 -16.44 52.95 34.41
C ASN A 434 -15.22 52.67 33.54
N THR A 435 -14.70 51.45 33.64
CA THR A 435 -13.47 51.08 32.96
C THR A 435 -13.57 49.70 32.33
N ASN A 436 -12.86 49.53 31.22
CA ASN A 436 -12.72 48.25 30.55
C ASN A 436 -11.41 47.60 30.99
N VAL A 437 -11.46 46.30 31.22
CA VAL A 437 -10.33 45.51 31.71
C VAL A 437 -10.19 44.26 30.85
N PRO A 438 -8.97 43.88 30.46
CA PRO A 438 -7.69 44.54 30.73
C PRO A 438 -7.49 45.84 29.94
N ASN A 439 -6.86 46.85 30.58
CA ASN A 439 -6.41 48.10 29.95
C ASN A 439 -4.92 48.35 30.33
N PRO A 440 -3.97 48.30 29.37
CA PRO A 440 -4.17 48.05 27.95
C PRO A 440 -4.73 46.63 27.67
N PRO A 441 -5.44 46.43 26.55
CA PRO A 441 -5.95 45.11 26.17
C PRO A 441 -4.83 44.06 26.09
N ILE A 442 -5.10 42.84 26.54
CA ILE A 442 -4.20 41.70 26.35
C ILE A 442 -4.26 41.31 24.88
N ALA A 443 -3.13 41.40 24.18
CA ALA A 443 -3.05 41.10 22.75
C ALA A 443 -3.07 39.59 22.46
N ASN A 444 -2.53 38.76 23.37
CA ASN A 444 -2.39 37.31 23.16
C ASN A 444 -2.86 36.55 24.39
N PHE A 445 -3.99 35.85 24.26
CA PHE A 445 -4.43 34.86 25.24
C PHE A 445 -3.75 33.50 24.99
N PRO A 446 -3.69 32.61 26.00
CA PRO A 446 -3.16 31.27 25.84
C PRO A 446 -3.74 30.58 24.60
N ALA A 447 -2.85 29.99 23.79
CA ALA A 447 -3.23 29.27 22.58
C ALA A 447 -4.02 28.00 22.91
N GLY A 448 -4.86 27.58 21.97
CA GLY A 448 -5.35 26.21 21.96
C GLY A 448 -4.21 25.23 21.71
N GLY A 449 -4.42 23.98 22.12
CA GLY A 449 -3.51 22.89 21.83
C GLY A 449 -3.47 22.58 20.34
N THR A 450 -2.38 21.96 19.91
CA THR A 450 -2.26 21.47 18.53
C THR A 450 -3.10 20.22 18.32
N ALA A 451 -3.55 20.01 17.09
CA ALA A 451 -4.11 18.75 16.67
C ALA A 451 -3.08 17.62 16.77
N GLY A 452 -3.55 16.41 17.07
CA GLY A 452 -2.79 15.20 16.91
C GLY A 452 -2.79 14.71 15.46
N TYR A 453 -1.85 13.83 15.16
CA TYR A 453 -1.68 13.24 13.83
C TYR A 453 -2.74 12.18 13.57
N ALA A 454 -3.23 12.11 12.34
CA ALA A 454 -3.98 10.94 11.88
C ALA A 454 -3.03 9.73 11.82
N ILE A 455 -1.87 9.92 11.17
CA ILE A 455 -0.81 8.91 11.12
C ILE A 455 0.52 9.62 11.33
N LYS A 456 1.20 9.30 12.42
CA LYS A 456 2.56 9.76 12.68
C LYS A 456 3.57 8.74 12.17
N LEU A 457 4.39 9.15 11.21
CA LEU A 457 5.30 8.27 10.47
C LEU A 457 6.60 7.96 11.23
N ASN A 458 7.09 8.88 12.05
CA ASN A 458 8.37 8.77 12.77
C ASN A 458 9.58 8.38 11.88
N GLY A 459 9.58 8.80 10.62
CA GLY A 459 10.62 8.50 9.64
C GLY A 459 10.43 7.18 8.89
N PHE A 460 9.38 6.41 9.18
CA PHE A 460 9.10 5.15 8.49
C PHE A 460 8.26 5.33 7.23
N PRO A 461 8.49 4.52 6.19
CA PRO A 461 7.73 4.59 4.95
C PRO A 461 6.28 4.11 5.14
N LEU A 462 5.36 4.84 4.52
CA LEU A 462 3.93 4.50 4.41
C LEU A 462 3.54 4.40 2.94
N GLN A 463 3.04 3.24 2.52
CA GLN A 463 2.43 3.05 1.21
C GLN A 463 0.89 3.08 1.33
N GLY A 464 0.20 3.61 0.31
CA GLY A 464 -1.27 3.61 0.21
C GLY A 464 -1.98 4.87 0.68
N ILE A 465 -1.34 5.68 1.54
CA ILE A 465 -1.82 7.02 1.93
C ILE A 465 -0.68 8.03 1.75
N PRO A 466 -0.80 9.04 0.87
CA PRO A 466 0.21 10.07 0.71
C PRO A 466 0.42 10.92 1.97
N VAL A 467 1.58 11.55 2.06
CA VAL A 467 1.87 12.55 3.10
C VAL A 467 1.03 13.81 2.84
N GLY A 468 0.37 14.33 3.88
CA GLY A 468 -0.46 15.52 3.73
C GLY A 468 -1.35 15.81 4.93
N TYR A 469 -2.09 16.92 4.85
CA TYR A 469 -3.14 17.29 5.81
C TYR A 469 -4.50 16.86 5.27
N TYR A 470 -5.23 16.03 6.01
CA TYR A 470 -6.51 15.47 5.60
C TYR A 470 -7.64 16.02 6.47
N GLN A 471 -8.76 16.39 5.84
CA GLN A 471 -10.03 16.75 6.48
C GLN A 471 -11.19 16.13 5.71
N THR A 472 -11.05 14.83 5.43
CA THR A 472 -12.03 14.03 4.68
C THR A 472 -12.99 13.32 5.64
N SER A 473 -13.99 12.60 5.10
CA SER A 473 -14.88 11.77 5.93
C SER A 473 -14.15 10.63 6.65
N TYR A 474 -13.06 10.13 6.07
CA TYR A 474 -12.38 8.90 6.52
C TYR A 474 -11.06 9.20 7.23
N ILE A 475 -10.32 10.23 6.81
CA ILE A 475 -9.05 10.62 7.43
C ILE A 475 -9.14 12.09 7.82
N LYS A 476 -8.88 12.37 9.10
CA LYS A 476 -8.80 13.74 9.66
C LYS A 476 -7.54 13.91 10.50
N GLY A 477 -6.69 14.85 10.11
CA GLY A 477 -5.39 15.14 10.72
C GLY A 477 -4.23 15.03 9.74
N ASN A 478 -3.03 15.31 10.26
CA ASN A 478 -1.79 15.20 9.47
C ASN A 478 -1.34 13.75 9.32
N VAL A 479 -0.82 13.42 8.14
CA VAL A 479 -0.05 12.21 7.82
C VAL A 479 1.36 12.67 7.43
N ASN A 480 2.31 12.61 8.35
CA ASN A 480 3.70 13.06 8.19
C ASN A 480 4.56 12.67 9.41
N ASN A 481 5.80 13.17 9.45
CA ASN A 481 6.77 12.92 10.53
C ASN A 481 6.51 13.73 11.80
#